data_AF-K7AW96-F1
#
_entry.id   AF-K7AW96-F1
#
_cell.length_a   1.000
_cell.length_b   1.000
_cell.length_c   1.000
_cell.angle_alpha   90.00
_cell.angle_beta   90.00
_cell.angle_gamma   90.00
#
_symmetry.space_group_name_H-M   'P 1'
#
loop_
_entity.id
_entity.type
_entity.pdbx_description
1 polymer ?
#
loop_
_entity_poly.entity_id
_entity_poly.type
_entity_poly.pdbx_seq_one_letter_code
_entity_poly.pdbx_strand_id
1 'polypeptide(L)'
;MNTRIHKVALLFIVLLSGCTTIEPYNYGPLKQAAPRSILVLPPMNSSVEVSAPYTYLSTVTKPLAEKGYYVFPVSVVDNFLKENGLPTPAEMNGIALDKIDEIIGADAVLYVHIQDWGQKFLVLSSVSVVQGGLKLVSVKTGKLLWEAPINAQYSPNDNSSGGLLGALVVAVVSQIAGEISDNTPQVARMANNMAFNSAKRGLLNGPYKNVKSSN
;
A
#
# COMPACT_ATOMS: atom_id res chain seq x y z
N MET A 1 -1.29 -31.35 -69.31
CA MET A 1 -2.34 -30.47 -68.77
C MET A 1 -2.09 -30.29 -67.28
N ASN A 2 -1.68 -29.07 -66.91
CA ASN A 2 -1.76 -28.37 -65.61
C ASN A 2 -0.95 -28.93 -64.42
N THR A 3 0.31 -28.52 -64.20
CA THR A 3 0.81 -27.32 -63.47
C THR A 3 0.13 -26.95 -62.15
N ARG A 4 0.94 -26.92 -61.06
CA ARG A 4 1.14 -25.89 -60.00
C ARG A 4 1.56 -26.59 -58.70
N ILE A 5 2.86 -26.71 -58.37
CA ILE A 5 3.76 -25.70 -57.74
C ILE A 5 3.16 -25.09 -56.47
N HIS A 6 4.03 -24.93 -55.44
CA HIS A 6 3.97 -24.22 -54.15
C HIS A 6 4.00 -25.20 -52.95
N LYS A 7 5.18 -25.62 -52.49
CA LYS A 7 6.07 -24.94 -51.50
C LYS A 7 5.43 -24.82 -50.11
N VAL A 8 6.31 -24.83 -49.11
CA VAL A 8 6.13 -24.42 -47.69
C VAL A 8 5.82 -25.62 -46.78
N ALA A 9 6.84 -26.35 -46.33
CA ALA A 9 7.77 -25.98 -45.25
C ALA A 9 7.10 -26.00 -43.86
N LEU A 10 7.47 -27.01 -43.09
CA LEU A 10 7.86 -26.95 -41.67
C LEU A 10 7.28 -25.74 -40.91
N LEU A 11 6.14 -25.91 -40.24
CA LEU A 11 5.70 -25.00 -39.20
C LEU A 11 5.52 -25.75 -37.89
N PHE A 12 6.66 -26.07 -37.29
CA PHE A 12 6.78 -26.38 -35.87
C PHE A 12 6.51 -25.06 -35.13
N ILE A 13 5.24 -24.78 -34.77
CA ILE A 13 4.92 -23.65 -33.89
C ILE A 13 5.46 -24.03 -32.50
N VAL A 14 6.69 -23.59 -32.22
CA VAL A 14 7.22 -23.55 -30.87
C VAL A 14 6.40 -22.51 -30.12
N LEU A 15 5.50 -22.97 -29.25
CA LEU A 15 4.88 -22.17 -28.20
C LEU A 15 5.98 -21.75 -27.22
N LEU A 16 6.70 -20.66 -27.52
CA LEU A 16 7.53 -19.99 -26.52
C LEU A 16 6.61 -19.27 -25.54
N SER A 17 6.15 -20.00 -24.53
CA SER A 17 5.60 -19.44 -23.30
C SER A 17 6.73 -18.71 -22.57
N GLY A 18 6.96 -17.45 -22.89
CA GLY A 18 7.85 -16.59 -22.13
C GLY A 18 7.27 -16.38 -20.73
N CYS A 19 7.74 -17.14 -19.74
CA CYS A 19 7.47 -16.86 -18.34
C CYS A 19 8.20 -15.55 -18.00
N THR A 20 7.49 -14.42 -18.02
CA THR A 20 8.07 -13.14 -17.59
C THR A 20 8.45 -13.26 -16.11
N THR A 21 9.75 -13.31 -15.83
CA THR A 21 10.26 -13.27 -14.47
C THR A 21 10.13 -11.83 -14.00
N ILE A 22 9.21 -11.58 -13.06
CA ILE A 22 9.07 -10.28 -12.42
C ILE A 22 10.35 -10.01 -11.65
N GLU A 23 11.09 -8.97 -12.04
CA GLU A 23 12.31 -8.59 -11.34
C GLU A 23 12.02 -8.21 -9.87
N PRO A 24 12.88 -8.65 -8.93
CA PRO A 24 12.77 -8.24 -7.54
C PRO A 24 12.84 -6.73 -7.39
N TYR A 25 12.10 -6.17 -6.42
CA TYR A 25 12.18 -4.74 -6.14
C TYR A 25 13.57 -4.33 -5.65
N ASN A 26 14.07 -3.18 -6.13
CA ASN A 26 15.38 -2.67 -5.74
C ASN A 26 15.32 -2.00 -4.35
N TYR A 27 15.82 -2.72 -3.33
CA TYR A 27 15.90 -2.20 -1.95
C TYR A 27 17.23 -1.50 -1.62
N GLY A 28 18.11 -1.26 -2.60
CA GLY A 28 19.40 -0.58 -2.39
C GLY A 28 19.26 0.75 -1.63
N PRO A 29 18.37 1.67 -2.08
CA PRO A 29 18.14 2.93 -1.37
C PRO A 29 17.66 2.75 0.07
N LEU A 30 16.71 1.85 0.32
CA LEU A 30 16.22 1.57 1.68
C LEU A 30 17.31 1.03 2.59
N LYS A 31 18.12 0.09 2.11
CA LYS A 31 19.25 -0.48 2.86
C LYS A 31 20.33 0.55 3.16
N GLN A 32 20.62 1.44 2.20
CA GLN A 32 21.61 2.49 2.37
C GLN A 32 21.15 3.57 3.36
N ALA A 33 19.88 3.99 3.27
CA ALA A 33 19.32 5.00 4.18
C ALA A 33 19.09 4.45 5.59
N ALA A 34 18.81 3.14 5.72
CA ALA A 34 18.59 2.42 6.98
C ALA A 34 17.72 3.20 7.99
N PRO A 35 16.53 3.70 7.58
CA PRO A 35 15.71 4.54 8.45
C PRO A 35 15.27 3.76 9.69
N ARG A 36 15.30 4.42 10.85
CA ARG A 36 14.89 3.84 12.14
C ARG A 36 13.51 4.34 12.54
N SER A 37 13.18 5.57 12.16
CA SER A 37 11.94 6.27 12.47
C SER A 37 11.18 6.65 11.19
N ILE A 38 9.86 6.50 11.22
CA ILE A 38 8.97 6.83 10.10
C ILE A 38 7.90 7.79 10.58
N LEU A 39 7.87 8.98 9.97
CA LEU A 39 6.75 9.91 10.07
C LEU A 39 5.66 9.49 9.08
N VAL A 40 4.41 9.45 9.54
CA VAL A 40 3.26 9.25 8.66
C VAL A 40 2.38 10.49 8.73
N LEU A 41 2.18 11.13 7.58
CA LEU A 41 1.30 12.29 7.46
C LEU A 41 -0.11 11.83 7.08
N PRO A 42 -1.16 12.62 7.39
CA PRO A 42 -2.50 12.36 6.88
C PRO A 42 -2.47 12.19 5.35
N PRO A 43 -3.07 11.12 4.79
CA PRO A 43 -3.02 10.84 3.36
C PRO A 43 -3.58 11.97 2.49
N MET A 44 -3.01 12.12 1.30
CA MET A 44 -3.70 12.78 0.18
C MET A 44 -4.92 11.97 -0.22
N ASN A 45 -6.03 12.64 -0.52
CA ASN A 45 -7.30 11.99 -0.83
C ASN A 45 -7.90 12.51 -2.13
N SER A 46 -8.07 11.61 -3.08
CA SER A 46 -8.80 11.86 -4.32
C SER A 46 -10.14 11.11 -4.38
N SER A 47 -10.52 10.42 -3.31
CA SER A 47 -11.86 9.83 -3.18
C SER A 47 -12.90 10.88 -2.77
N VAL A 48 -14.17 10.49 -2.84
CA VAL A 48 -15.30 11.33 -2.38
C VAL A 48 -15.50 11.29 -0.85
N GLU A 49 -14.80 10.39 -0.16
CA GLU A 49 -15.00 10.13 1.26
C GLU A 49 -14.10 11.05 2.11
N VAL A 50 -14.68 12.06 2.75
CA VAL A 50 -13.96 13.07 3.53
C VAL A 50 -13.23 12.48 4.74
N SER A 51 -13.76 11.40 5.31
CA SER A 51 -13.17 10.73 6.48
C SER A 51 -11.95 9.87 6.13
N ALA A 52 -11.74 9.53 4.86
CA ALA A 52 -10.76 8.53 4.42
C ALA A 52 -9.32 8.76 4.96
N PRO A 53 -8.75 9.98 4.95
CA PRO A 53 -7.40 10.21 5.46
C PRO A 53 -7.23 9.80 6.92
N TYR A 54 -8.12 10.26 7.78
CA TYR A 54 -8.00 10.06 9.23
C TYR A 54 -8.41 8.64 9.62
N THR A 55 -9.38 8.05 8.93
CA THR A 55 -9.69 6.63 9.08
C THR A 55 -8.48 5.78 8.69
N TYR A 56 -7.85 6.03 7.54
CA TYR A 56 -6.63 5.33 7.13
C TYR A 56 -5.48 5.51 8.12
N LEU A 57 -5.25 6.75 8.59
CA LEU A 57 -4.17 7.08 9.51
C LEU A 57 -4.24 6.26 10.81
N SER A 58 -5.46 5.95 11.29
CA SER A 58 -5.67 5.08 12.45
C SER A 58 -5.23 3.61 12.26
N THR A 59 -5.00 3.18 11.02
CA THR A 59 -4.75 1.76 10.67
C THR A 59 -3.30 1.44 10.33
N VAL A 60 -2.48 2.45 10.02
CA VAL A 60 -1.14 2.27 9.42
C VAL A 60 -0.03 2.07 10.46
N THR A 61 -0.20 2.60 11.68
CA THR A 61 0.83 2.53 12.74
C THR A 61 1.17 1.10 13.12
N LYS A 62 0.16 0.25 13.34
CA LYS A 62 0.36 -1.15 13.77
C LYS A 62 1.28 -1.94 12.81
N PRO A 63 0.97 -2.05 11.50
CA PRO A 63 1.80 -2.86 10.61
C PRO A 63 3.22 -2.30 10.42
N LEU A 64 3.42 -0.98 10.48
CA LEU A 64 4.77 -0.38 10.45
C LEU A 64 5.58 -0.71 11.73
N ALA A 65 4.94 -0.64 12.90
CA ALA A 65 5.57 -1.02 14.16
C ALA A 65 5.91 -2.53 14.19
N GLU A 66 5.03 -3.39 13.67
CA GLU A 66 5.27 -4.84 13.52
C GLU A 66 6.39 -5.17 12.50
N LYS A 67 6.70 -4.24 11.60
CA LYS A 67 7.91 -4.30 10.77
C LYS A 67 9.18 -3.91 11.51
N GLY A 68 9.09 -3.36 12.73
CA GLY A 68 10.25 -2.98 13.53
C GLY A 68 10.75 -1.57 13.28
N TYR A 69 9.86 -0.66 12.87
CA TYR A 69 10.16 0.77 12.80
C TYR A 69 9.57 1.51 14.00
N TYR A 70 10.25 2.55 14.45
CA TYR A 70 9.62 3.54 15.31
C TYR A 70 8.66 4.38 14.45
N VAL A 71 7.42 4.52 14.87
CA VAL A 71 6.41 5.31 14.17
C VAL A 71 6.00 6.45 15.08
N PHE A 72 6.10 7.68 14.59
CA PHE A 72 5.65 8.84 15.37
C PHE A 72 4.15 8.72 15.66
N PRO A 73 3.69 9.11 16.87
CA PRO A 73 2.27 9.04 17.21
C PRO A 73 1.46 9.94 16.26
N VAL A 74 0.70 9.30 15.38
CA VAL A 74 0.07 9.97 14.22
C VAL A 74 -0.90 11.08 14.62
N SER A 75 -1.62 10.92 15.73
CA SER A 75 -2.54 11.95 16.25
C SER A 75 -1.81 13.13 16.88
N VAL A 76 -0.67 12.89 17.54
CA VAL A 76 0.13 13.96 18.15
C VAL A 76 0.78 14.81 17.07
N VAL A 77 1.35 14.16 16.05
CA VAL A 77 1.91 14.86 14.88
C VAL A 77 0.83 15.68 14.17
N ASP A 78 -0.32 15.08 13.89
CA ASP A 78 -1.43 15.76 13.23
C ASP A 78 -1.89 17.01 13.99
N ASN A 79 -2.11 16.89 15.30
CA ASN A 79 -2.49 18.03 16.15
C ASN A 79 -1.39 19.09 16.21
N PHE A 80 -0.13 18.67 16.37
CA PHE A 80 1.01 19.58 16.38
C PHE A 80 1.08 20.40 15.09
N LEU A 81 0.94 19.77 13.91
CA LEU A 81 0.96 20.47 12.63
C LEU A 81 -0.23 21.43 12.48
N LYS A 82 -1.42 21.03 12.94
CA LYS A 82 -2.62 21.90 12.96
C LYS A 82 -2.41 23.14 13.82
N GLU A 83 -1.89 22.97 15.03
CA GLU A 83 -1.58 24.06 15.95
C GLU A 83 -0.51 25.01 15.40
N ASN A 84 0.34 24.54 14.49
CA ASN A 84 1.38 25.32 13.82
C ASN A 84 0.97 25.81 12.41
N GLY A 85 -0.33 25.91 12.14
CA GLY A 85 -0.84 26.57 10.94
C GLY A 85 -0.87 25.72 9.68
N LEU A 86 -0.82 24.39 9.80
CA LEU A 86 -0.97 23.44 8.70
C LEU A 86 -2.24 22.59 8.90
N PRO A 87 -3.44 23.17 8.75
CA PRO A 87 -4.70 22.51 9.14
C PRO A 87 -5.11 21.34 8.22
N THR A 88 -4.64 21.31 6.97
CA THR A 88 -5.08 20.32 5.99
C THR A 88 -4.00 19.28 5.66
N PRO A 89 -4.39 18.05 5.25
CA PRO A 89 -3.45 17.08 4.72
C PRO A 89 -2.58 17.66 3.60
N ALA A 90 -3.15 18.50 2.70
CA ALA A 90 -2.42 19.07 1.56
C ALA A 90 -1.23 19.93 2.02
N GLU A 91 -1.46 20.81 2.99
CA GLU A 91 -0.41 21.64 3.58
C GLU A 91 0.63 20.78 4.31
N MET A 92 0.19 19.78 5.08
CA MET A 92 1.09 18.88 5.80
C MET A 92 1.98 18.06 4.85
N ASN A 93 1.44 17.56 3.73
CA ASN A 93 2.22 16.81 2.74
C ASN A 93 3.15 17.72 1.92
N GLY A 94 2.94 19.03 1.95
CA GLY A 94 3.78 20.04 1.33
C GLY A 94 4.94 20.53 2.20
N ILE A 95 5.07 20.06 3.46
CA ILE A 95 6.19 20.43 4.34
C ILE A 95 7.51 20.01 3.69
N ALA A 96 8.44 20.95 3.63
CA ALA A 96 9.78 20.69 3.12
C ALA A 96 10.53 19.70 4.04
N LEU A 97 11.28 18.78 3.43
CA LEU A 97 11.92 17.68 4.17
C LEU A 97 12.95 18.18 5.20
N ASP A 98 13.65 19.29 4.92
CA ASP A 98 14.56 19.95 5.85
C ASP A 98 13.84 20.42 7.13
N LYS A 99 12.59 20.88 7.03
CA LYS A 99 11.75 21.22 8.19
C LYS A 99 11.28 20.00 8.96
N ILE A 100 11.03 18.89 8.28
CA ILE A 100 10.75 17.62 8.95
C ILE A 100 11.99 17.13 9.71
N ASP A 101 13.18 17.26 9.13
CA ASP A 101 14.45 16.91 9.80
C ASP A 101 14.69 17.78 11.04
N GLU A 102 14.55 19.10 10.89
CA GLU A 102 14.82 20.09 11.94
C GLU A 102 13.84 20.01 13.13
N ILE A 103 12.54 19.85 12.84
CA ILE A 103 11.48 20.00 13.85
C ILE A 103 11.00 18.64 14.39
N ILE A 104 10.83 17.65 13.51
CA ILE A 104 10.28 16.33 13.88
C ILE A 104 11.39 15.31 14.09
N GLY A 105 12.50 15.41 13.35
CA GLY A 105 13.64 14.50 13.47
C GLY A 105 13.36 13.08 12.97
N ALA A 106 12.50 12.93 11.95
CA ALA A 106 12.21 11.65 11.35
C ALA A 106 13.28 11.25 10.31
N ASP A 107 13.62 9.96 10.21
CA ASP A 107 14.57 9.49 9.18
C ASP A 107 13.91 9.38 7.80
N ALA A 108 12.62 9.05 7.79
CA ALA A 108 11.82 8.88 6.58
C ALA A 108 10.37 9.35 6.79
N VAL A 109 9.72 9.77 5.70
CA VAL A 109 8.29 10.07 5.64
C VAL A 109 7.59 9.03 4.78
N LEU A 110 6.51 8.45 5.29
CA LEU A 110 5.57 7.66 4.52
C LEU A 110 4.46 8.56 4.00
N TYR A 111 4.52 8.86 2.70
CA TYR A 111 3.45 9.50 1.97
C TYR A 111 2.43 8.45 1.51
N VAL A 112 1.15 8.78 1.70
CA VAL A 112 0.03 7.93 1.28
C VAL A 112 -0.90 8.75 0.40
N HIS A 113 -1.32 8.14 -0.70
CA HIS A 113 -2.30 8.73 -1.60
C HIS A 113 -3.47 7.76 -1.78
N ILE A 114 -4.65 8.17 -1.31
CA ILE A 114 -5.91 7.44 -1.44
C ILE A 114 -6.55 7.85 -2.76
N GLN A 115 -6.77 6.87 -3.63
CA GLN A 115 -7.42 7.04 -4.93
C GLN A 115 -8.90 6.68 -4.86
N ASP A 116 -9.24 5.61 -4.15
CA ASP A 116 -10.63 5.18 -3.95
C ASP A 116 -10.83 4.70 -2.51
N TRP A 117 -11.98 5.05 -1.93
CA TRP A 117 -12.37 4.72 -0.57
C TRP A 117 -13.90 4.67 -0.49
N GLY A 118 -14.43 3.81 0.36
CA GLY A 118 -15.85 3.82 0.72
C GLY A 118 -16.59 2.53 0.38
N GLN A 119 -17.90 2.57 0.57
CA GLN A 119 -18.81 1.50 0.16
C GLN A 119 -19.34 1.75 -1.25
N LYS A 120 -19.20 0.76 -2.12
CA LYS A 120 -19.75 0.73 -3.46
C LYS A 120 -21.01 -0.13 -3.44
N PHE A 121 -22.16 0.51 -3.61
CA PHE A 121 -23.45 -0.17 -3.67
C PHE A 121 -23.69 -0.67 -5.09
N LEU A 122 -23.70 -1.99 -5.25
CA LEU A 122 -24.20 -2.69 -6.42
C LEU A 122 -25.67 -3.07 -6.17
N VAL A 123 -26.44 -3.37 -7.23
CA VAL A 123 -27.88 -3.63 -7.15
C VAL A 123 -28.25 -4.72 -6.12
N LEU A 124 -27.37 -5.70 -5.91
CA LEU A 124 -27.60 -6.84 -5.00
C LEU A 124 -26.48 -7.04 -3.95
N SER A 125 -25.49 -6.16 -3.89
CA SER A 125 -24.36 -6.30 -2.95
C SER A 125 -23.71 -4.96 -2.62
N SER A 126 -22.99 -4.90 -1.50
CA SER A 126 -22.12 -3.77 -1.17
C SER A 126 -20.68 -4.25 -1.16
N VAL A 127 -19.77 -3.49 -1.75
CA VAL A 127 -18.33 -3.75 -1.72
C VAL A 127 -17.63 -2.57 -1.07
N SER A 128 -16.96 -2.80 0.05
CA SER A 128 -16.07 -1.81 0.66
C SER A 128 -14.72 -1.85 -0.05
N VAL A 129 -14.19 -0.70 -0.45
CA VAL A 129 -12.99 -0.58 -1.30
C VAL A 129 -12.00 0.37 -0.65
N VAL A 130 -10.70 0.03 -0.71
CA VAL A 130 -9.58 0.93 -0.41
C VAL A 130 -8.52 0.75 -1.49
N GLN A 131 -8.21 1.81 -2.22
CA GLN A 131 -7.20 1.81 -3.28
C GLN A 131 -6.32 3.05 -3.21
N GLY A 132 -5.04 2.89 -3.54
CA GLY A 132 -4.07 3.97 -3.49
C GLY A 132 -2.63 3.50 -3.60
N GLY A 133 -1.72 4.33 -3.11
CA GLY A 133 -0.28 4.05 -3.11
C GLY A 133 0.45 4.61 -1.90
N LEU A 134 1.58 3.98 -1.61
CA LEU A 134 2.51 4.30 -0.54
C LEU A 134 3.87 4.68 -1.12
N LYS A 135 4.50 5.73 -0.59
CA LYS A 135 5.88 6.11 -0.90
C LYS A 135 6.62 6.45 0.37
N LEU A 136 7.69 5.70 0.65
CA LEU A 136 8.61 5.97 1.74
C LEU A 136 9.79 6.77 1.19
N VAL A 137 10.00 7.98 1.71
CA VAL A 137 11.02 8.92 1.25
C VAL A 137 11.98 9.24 2.38
N SER A 138 13.28 9.24 2.12
CA SER A 138 14.29 9.68 3.09
C SER A 138 14.15 11.17 3.35
N VAL A 139 14.07 11.55 4.62
CA VAL A 139 14.03 12.96 5.03
C VAL A 139 15.33 13.66 4.67
N LYS A 140 16.48 13.07 5.00
CA LYS A 140 17.80 13.67 4.75
C LYS A 140 18.16 13.86 3.28
N THR A 141 17.69 12.98 2.39
CA THR A 141 18.17 12.95 1.00
C THR A 141 17.08 13.16 -0.05
N GLY A 142 15.80 13.13 0.33
CA GLY A 142 14.68 13.15 -0.61
C GLY A 142 14.56 11.92 -1.51
N LYS A 143 15.41 10.91 -1.33
CA LYS A 143 15.38 9.69 -2.16
C LYS A 143 14.17 8.84 -1.82
N LEU A 144 13.54 8.30 -2.87
CA LEU A 144 12.56 7.22 -2.73
C LEU A 144 13.26 5.96 -2.19
N LEU A 145 12.80 5.48 -1.04
CA LEU A 145 13.33 4.29 -0.38
C LEU A 145 12.53 3.04 -0.73
N TRP A 146 11.21 3.17 -0.77
CA TRP A 146 10.29 2.08 -1.04
C TRP A 146 8.94 2.62 -1.50
N GLU A 147 8.25 1.87 -2.34
CA GLU A 147 6.86 2.17 -2.71
C GLU A 147 6.07 0.88 -2.96
N ALA A 148 4.76 0.95 -2.71
CA ALA A 148 3.84 -0.14 -3.02
C ALA A 148 2.43 0.39 -3.25
N PRO A 149 1.63 -0.30 -4.08
CA PRO A 149 0.20 -0.06 -4.12
C PRO A 149 -0.48 -0.56 -2.84
N ILE A 150 -1.56 0.10 -2.44
CA ILE A 150 -2.53 -0.44 -1.49
C ILE A 150 -3.82 -0.71 -2.26
N ASN A 151 -4.31 -1.95 -2.19
CA ASN A 151 -5.58 -2.31 -2.79
C ASN A 151 -6.21 -3.44 -1.98
N ALA A 152 -7.42 -3.21 -1.48
CA ALA A 152 -8.23 -4.24 -0.83
C ALA A 152 -9.71 -3.96 -1.08
N GLN A 153 -10.48 -5.03 -1.11
CA GLN A 153 -11.92 -4.99 -1.24
C GLN A 153 -12.55 -6.03 -0.31
N TYR A 154 -13.75 -5.73 0.19
CA TYR A 154 -14.52 -6.64 1.04
C TYR A 154 -16.00 -6.59 0.64
N SER A 155 -16.59 -7.76 0.39
CA SER A 155 -18.00 -7.92 0.06
C SER A 155 -18.65 -8.86 1.09
N PRO A 156 -19.64 -8.41 1.88
CA PRO A 156 -20.29 -9.25 2.89
C PRO A 156 -21.05 -10.45 2.31
N ASN A 157 -21.52 -10.34 1.06
CA ASN A 157 -22.30 -11.39 0.38
C ASN A 157 -21.41 -12.43 -0.33
N ASP A 158 -20.09 -12.28 -0.27
CA ASP A 158 -19.16 -13.16 -0.96
C ASP A 158 -18.85 -14.39 -0.09
N ASN A 159 -19.77 -15.35 -0.10
CA ASN A 159 -19.59 -16.69 0.46
C ASN A 159 -18.58 -17.48 -0.39
N SER A 160 -17.29 -17.21 -0.21
CA SER A 160 -16.16 -18.14 -0.44
C SER A 160 -16.37 -19.28 -1.45
N SER A 161 -16.62 -18.97 -2.73
CA SER A 161 -16.58 -19.95 -3.81
C SER A 161 -16.09 -19.34 -5.14
N GLY A 162 -14.78 -19.14 -5.26
CA GLY A 162 -14.04 -19.29 -6.52
C GLY A 162 -14.44 -18.43 -7.74
N GLY A 163 -14.99 -17.22 -7.57
CA GLY A 163 -15.40 -16.35 -8.67
C GLY A 163 -14.35 -15.32 -9.09
N LEU A 164 -13.66 -15.59 -10.19
CA LEU A 164 -12.72 -14.68 -10.85
C LEU A 164 -13.48 -13.49 -11.48
N LEU A 165 -13.45 -12.32 -10.84
CA LEU A 165 -13.68 -11.03 -11.51
C LEU A 165 -12.43 -10.16 -11.37
N GLY A 166 -11.62 -10.18 -12.44
CA GLY A 166 -10.67 -9.12 -12.78
C GLY A 166 -9.39 -9.08 -11.94
N ALA A 167 -8.29 -9.49 -12.55
CA ALA A 167 -6.91 -9.40 -12.06
C ALA A 167 -6.61 -8.20 -11.14
N LEU A 168 -6.77 -8.40 -9.84
CA LEU A 168 -6.11 -7.66 -8.79
C LEU A 168 -5.93 -8.60 -7.61
N VAL A 169 -4.84 -8.45 -6.86
CA VAL A 169 -4.50 -9.35 -5.75
C VAL A 169 -5.53 -9.16 -4.64
N VAL A 170 -6.63 -9.91 -4.71
CA VAL A 170 -7.69 -9.92 -3.72
C VAL A 170 -7.34 -11.00 -2.69
N ALA A 171 -6.89 -10.58 -1.50
CA ALA A 171 -6.97 -11.44 -0.32
C ALA A 171 -8.26 -11.09 0.42
N VAL A 172 -9.34 -11.83 0.15
CA VAL A 172 -10.54 -11.77 0.99
C VAL A 172 -10.24 -12.53 2.28
N VAL A 173 -10.39 -11.88 3.43
CA VAL A 173 -10.42 -12.57 4.73
C VAL A 173 -11.86 -12.54 5.23
N SER A 174 -12.48 -13.70 5.36
CA SER A 174 -13.90 -13.87 5.64
C SER A 174 -14.27 -13.92 7.14
N GLN A 175 -13.34 -13.58 8.05
CA GLN A 175 -13.48 -13.98 9.46
C GLN A 175 -13.57 -12.82 10.48
N ILE A 176 -14.33 -11.77 10.18
CA ILE A 176 -14.74 -10.82 11.23
C ILE A 176 -16.22 -10.45 11.01
N ALA A 177 -17.11 -11.25 11.61
CA ALA A 177 -18.54 -10.99 11.61
C ALA A 177 -18.90 -10.02 12.75
N GLY A 178 -19.26 -8.80 12.36
CA GLY A 178 -19.96 -7.83 13.17
C GLY A 178 -20.64 -6.84 12.22
N GLU A 179 -21.87 -6.39 12.55
CA GLU A 179 -22.58 -5.35 11.81
C GLU A 179 -21.87 -3.99 12.00
N ILE A 180 -20.72 -3.81 11.35
CA ILE A 180 -20.09 -2.50 11.28
C ILE A 180 -20.72 -1.79 10.07
N SER A 181 -21.34 -0.63 10.31
CA SER A 181 -21.91 0.21 9.26
C SER A 181 -20.85 0.73 8.27
N ASP A 182 -19.56 0.66 8.63
CA ASP A 182 -18.41 1.01 7.82
C ASP A 182 -17.27 -0.02 7.96
N ASN A 183 -17.08 -0.86 6.92
CA ASN A 183 -16.00 -1.85 6.89
C ASN A 183 -14.67 -1.26 6.40
N THR A 184 -14.62 -0.01 5.96
CA THR A 184 -13.41 0.58 5.38
C THR A 184 -12.19 0.60 6.32
N PRO A 185 -12.31 0.75 7.66
CA PRO A 185 -11.15 0.61 8.55
C PRO A 185 -10.55 -0.80 8.52
N GLN A 186 -11.39 -1.84 8.40
CA GLN A 186 -10.93 -3.22 8.29
C GLN A 186 -10.26 -3.46 6.94
N VAL A 187 -10.90 -3.00 5.85
CA VAL A 187 -10.34 -3.10 4.49
C VAL A 187 -9.00 -2.36 4.39
N ALA A 188 -8.85 -1.20 5.02
CA ALA A 188 -7.58 -0.47 5.09
C ALA A 188 -6.49 -1.23 5.84
N ARG A 189 -6.82 -1.88 6.98
CA ARG A 189 -5.88 -2.76 7.69
C ARG A 189 -5.44 -3.94 6.81
N MET A 190 -6.34 -4.49 6.01
CA MET A 190 -6.01 -5.56 5.04
C MET A 190 -5.08 -5.03 3.95
N ALA A 191 -5.41 -3.90 3.33
CA ALA A 191 -4.60 -3.26 2.30
C ALA A 191 -3.17 -2.97 2.79
N ASN A 192 -3.05 -2.42 4.01
CA ASN A 192 -1.77 -2.18 4.66
C ASN A 192 -0.97 -3.47 4.86
N ASN A 193 -1.60 -4.50 5.43
CA ASN A 193 -0.92 -5.78 5.64
C ASN A 193 -0.43 -6.41 4.33
N MET A 194 -1.24 -6.38 3.27
CA MET A 194 -0.85 -6.87 1.95
C MET A 194 0.31 -6.07 1.37
N ALA A 195 0.28 -4.74 1.45
CA ALA A 195 1.34 -3.89 0.93
C ALA A 195 2.65 -4.07 1.72
N PHE A 196 2.61 -3.99 3.05
CA PHE A 196 3.81 -4.08 3.87
C PHE A 196 4.39 -5.50 3.92
N ASN A 197 3.57 -6.56 3.92
CA ASN A 197 4.03 -7.95 4.04
C ASN A 197 4.08 -8.72 2.71
N SER A 198 3.87 -8.07 1.56
CA SER A 198 3.99 -8.71 0.24
C SER A 198 5.34 -9.42 0.06
N ALA A 199 5.31 -10.67 -0.40
CA ALA A 199 6.53 -11.42 -0.70
C ALA A 199 7.36 -10.79 -1.83
N LYS A 200 6.71 -10.08 -2.76
CA LYS A 200 7.36 -9.50 -3.95
C LYS A 200 7.89 -8.09 -3.72
N ARG A 201 7.16 -7.28 -2.94
CA ARG A 201 7.44 -5.84 -2.77
C ARG A 201 7.14 -5.33 -1.35
N GLY A 202 7.09 -6.21 -0.35
CA GLY A 202 6.85 -5.80 1.03
C GLY A 202 7.93 -4.85 1.56
N LEU A 203 7.59 -4.03 2.54
CA LEU A 203 8.59 -3.24 3.24
C LEU A 203 9.53 -4.18 4.02
N LEU A 204 10.84 -3.95 3.91
CA LEU A 204 11.82 -4.72 4.68
C LEU A 204 11.61 -4.49 6.18
N ASN A 205 12.11 -5.41 7.00
CA ASN A 205 12.04 -5.23 8.43
C ASN A 205 12.99 -4.10 8.87
N GLY A 206 12.51 -3.24 9.74
CA GLY A 206 13.26 -2.19 10.39
C GLY A 206 14.14 -2.72 11.53
N PRO A 207 14.96 -1.83 12.11
CA PRO A 207 16.03 -2.19 13.05
C PRO A 207 15.51 -2.74 14.39
N TYR A 208 14.24 -2.53 14.74
CA TYR A 208 13.66 -2.96 16.01
C TYR A 208 12.86 -4.25 15.92
N LYS A 209 12.87 -4.94 14.76
CA LYS A 209 12.23 -6.24 14.66
C LYS A 209 13.11 -7.31 15.25
N ASN A 210 12.70 -7.85 16.39
CA ASN A 210 13.34 -9.02 16.98
C ASN A 210 13.01 -10.26 16.15
N VAL A 211 13.90 -10.63 15.24
CA VAL A 211 13.84 -11.93 14.57
C VAL A 211 14.42 -12.94 15.55
N LYS A 212 13.56 -13.68 16.25
CA LYS A 212 14.03 -14.87 16.97
C LYS A 212 14.64 -15.80 15.93
N SER A 213 15.96 -16.06 16.02
CA SER A 213 16.55 -17.15 15.24
C SER A 213 15.87 -18.43 15.68
N SER A 214 15.14 -19.07 14.77
CA SER A 214 14.76 -20.47 14.91
C SER A 214 16.05 -21.28 14.82
N ASN A 215 16.61 -21.66 15.97
CA ASN A 215 17.57 -22.75 16.08
C ASN A 215 16.86 -24.09 15.91
#